data_AF-A0A7J8WK27-F1
#
_entry.id   AF-A0A7J8WK27-F1
#
_cell.length_a   1.000
_cell.length_b   1.000
_cell.length_c   1.000
_cell.angle_alpha   90.00
_cell.angle_beta   90.00
_cell.angle_gamma   90.00
#
_symmetry.space_group_name_H-M   'P 1'
#
loop_
_entity.id
_entity.type
_entity.pdbx_description
1 polymer ?
#
loop_
_entity_poly.entity_id
_entity_poly.type
_entity_poly.pdbx_seq_one_letter_code
_entity_poly.pdbx_strand_id
1 'polypeptide(L)'
;MFLAGSLPDFHKSSSLVSLRLANTGLPGLLPESIWNLQSLSVLDVSYFSFSGKIPNSLANLTELTALLLYGLASRVESCHQRHNGFHGAMGSPKSNEFPELRNIDLSFNEFVGRLPSLHFQRWNAMQVVDVGKLNYLQANISFEVPQRNWNFNSSHAMTMTMAMAGVKTKYDKIQECLVAIDLSRNKFEGSIPQSFRQLTFRSTSIIIGESHGTSSFRPFS
;
A
#
# COMPACT_ATOMS: atom_id res chain seq x y z
N MET A 1 11.86 -22.51 -7.18
CA MET A 1 12.19 -22.04 -8.54
C MET A 1 12.07 -20.52 -8.52
N PHE A 2 13.16 -19.80 -8.71
CA PHE A 2 13.13 -18.33 -8.79
C PHE A 2 12.67 -17.96 -10.19
N LEU A 3 11.71 -17.04 -10.32
CA LEU A 3 11.53 -16.34 -11.58
C LEU A 3 12.74 -15.40 -11.73
N ALA A 4 13.67 -15.73 -12.63
CA ALA A 4 14.70 -14.80 -13.03
C ALA A 4 14.09 -13.84 -14.07
N GLY A 5 13.93 -12.57 -13.72
CA GLY A 5 13.38 -11.54 -14.60
C GLY A 5 13.18 -10.22 -13.87
N SER A 6 13.29 -9.10 -14.59
CA SER A 6 12.86 -7.79 -14.11
C SER A 6 11.41 -7.55 -14.49
N LEU A 7 10.73 -6.67 -13.74
CA LEU A 7 9.42 -6.16 -14.18
C LEU A 7 9.59 -5.39 -15.50
N PRO A 8 8.62 -5.45 -16.41
CA PRO A 8 8.62 -4.63 -17.61
C PRO A 8 8.41 -3.16 -17.25
N ASP A 9 8.66 -2.29 -18.21
CA ASP A 9 8.25 -0.90 -18.07
C ASP A 9 6.74 -0.73 -18.22
N PHE A 10 6.16 0.11 -17.37
CA PHE A 10 4.74 0.41 -17.38
C PHE A 10 4.45 1.76 -18.06
N HIS A 11 3.58 1.73 -19.06
CA HIS A 11 3.12 2.92 -19.77
C HIS A 11 2.01 3.64 -19.01
N LYS A 12 1.94 4.97 -19.14
CA LYS A 12 0.88 5.80 -18.55
C LYS A 12 -0.54 5.45 -19.03
N SER A 13 -0.66 4.90 -20.25
CA SER A 13 -1.92 4.45 -20.82
C SER A 13 -2.36 3.07 -20.33
N SER A 14 -1.63 2.45 -19.41
CA SER A 14 -1.99 1.15 -18.87
C SER A 14 -3.30 1.25 -18.08
N SER A 15 -4.25 0.39 -18.42
CA SER A 15 -5.52 0.21 -17.69
C SER A 15 -5.39 -0.76 -16.50
N LEU A 16 -4.17 -1.04 -16.04
CA LEU A 16 -3.95 -2.01 -14.97
C LEU A 16 -4.53 -1.49 -13.64
N VAL A 17 -5.54 -2.19 -13.12
CA VAL A 17 -6.25 -1.82 -11.89
C VAL A 17 -5.67 -2.48 -10.64
N SER A 18 -5.06 -3.66 -10.79
CA SER A 18 -4.49 -4.41 -9.67
C SER A 18 -3.17 -5.05 -10.09
N LEU A 19 -2.08 -4.67 -9.42
CA LEU A 19 -0.75 -5.25 -9.58
C LEU A 19 -0.35 -5.91 -8.26
N ARG A 20 -0.33 -7.25 -8.26
CA ARG A 20 0.03 -8.04 -7.09
C ARG A 20 1.18 -8.95 -7.45
N LEU A 21 2.32 -8.66 -6.86
CA LEU A 21 3.55 -9.38 -7.09
C LEU A 21 3.92 -10.26 -5.91
N ALA A 22 3.24 -10.16 -4.75
CA ALA A 22 3.55 -10.90 -3.52
C ALA A 22 3.95 -12.37 -3.75
N ASN A 23 5.04 -12.81 -3.10
CA ASN A 23 5.51 -14.20 -3.09
C ASN A 23 5.96 -14.81 -4.44
N THR A 24 6.24 -14.01 -5.47
CA THR A 24 6.78 -14.45 -6.77
C THR A 24 8.30 -14.73 -6.79
N GLY A 25 9.03 -14.44 -5.70
CA GLY A 25 10.48 -14.65 -5.60
C GLY A 25 11.36 -13.78 -6.51
N LEU A 26 10.83 -12.71 -7.12
CA LEU A 26 11.55 -11.73 -7.94
C LEU A 26 12.44 -10.81 -7.08
N PRO A 27 13.79 -10.86 -7.18
CA PRO A 27 14.67 -9.88 -6.54
C PRO A 27 14.83 -8.61 -7.39
N GLY A 28 15.08 -7.44 -6.77
CA GLY A 28 15.46 -6.22 -7.51
C GLY A 28 14.88 -4.91 -6.97
N LEU A 29 14.93 -3.86 -7.78
CA LEU A 29 14.24 -2.58 -7.56
C LEU A 29 12.91 -2.59 -8.32
N LEU A 30 11.92 -1.84 -7.82
CA LEU A 30 10.74 -1.53 -8.63
C LEU A 30 11.17 -0.59 -9.77
N PRO A 31 10.75 -0.83 -11.03
CA PRO A 31 11.03 0.10 -12.11
C PRO A 31 10.30 1.42 -11.83
N GLU A 32 10.93 2.57 -12.10
CA GLU A 32 10.28 3.88 -11.87
C GLU A 32 8.97 4.03 -12.66
N SER A 33 8.85 3.31 -13.78
CA SER A 33 7.66 3.31 -14.60
C SER A 33 6.43 2.73 -13.89
N ILE A 34 6.57 1.95 -12.79
CA ILE A 34 5.43 1.46 -11.99
C ILE A 34 4.54 2.60 -11.48
N TRP A 35 5.13 3.80 -11.29
CA TRP A 35 4.43 5.01 -10.86
C TRP A 35 3.65 5.68 -11.99
N ASN A 36 3.65 5.13 -13.21
CA ASN A 36 2.83 5.60 -14.32
C ASN A 36 1.42 5.00 -14.33
N LEU A 37 1.15 3.98 -13.51
CA LEU A 37 -0.10 3.22 -13.53
C LEU A 37 -1.27 4.02 -12.90
N GLN A 38 -1.76 5.04 -13.58
CA GLN A 38 -2.76 5.98 -13.02
C GLN A 38 -4.09 5.31 -12.64
N SER A 39 -4.47 4.23 -13.31
CA SER A 39 -5.69 3.45 -13.01
C SER A 39 -5.52 2.42 -11.90
N LEU A 40 -4.33 2.32 -11.29
CA LEU A 40 -4.03 1.30 -10.29
C LEU A 40 -4.74 1.60 -8.98
N SER A 41 -5.61 0.68 -8.56
CA SER A 41 -6.31 0.73 -7.27
C SER A 41 -5.63 -0.11 -6.19
N VAL A 42 -5.00 -1.22 -6.57
CA VAL A 42 -4.27 -2.11 -5.63
C VAL A 42 -2.84 -2.34 -6.11
N LEU A 43 -1.87 -1.97 -5.26
CA LEU A 43 -0.45 -2.31 -5.42
C LEU A 43 0.01 -3.17 -4.24
N ASP A 44 0.38 -4.42 -4.52
CA ASP A 44 0.94 -5.33 -3.54
C ASP A 44 2.31 -5.85 -4.01
N VAL A 45 3.36 -5.33 -3.37
CA VAL A 45 4.76 -5.75 -3.56
C VAL A 45 5.38 -6.13 -2.21
N SER A 46 4.54 -6.67 -1.32
CA SER A 46 4.96 -7.23 -0.04
C SER A 46 5.81 -8.50 -0.21
N TYR A 47 6.58 -8.85 0.82
CA TYR A 47 7.37 -10.09 0.89
C TYR A 47 8.55 -10.21 -0.09
N PHE A 48 9.12 -9.09 -0.54
CA PHE A 48 10.28 -9.11 -1.42
C PHE A 48 11.54 -8.62 -0.74
N SER A 49 12.64 -8.67 -1.50
CA SER A 49 13.85 -7.90 -1.24
C SER A 49 13.81 -6.58 -2.03
N PHE A 50 12.62 -6.01 -2.27
CA PHE A 50 12.52 -4.68 -2.89
C PHE A 50 13.07 -3.66 -1.90
N SER A 51 13.87 -2.74 -2.39
CA SER A 51 14.51 -1.70 -1.55
C SER A 51 14.53 -0.38 -2.30
N GLY A 52 14.90 0.70 -1.60
CA GLY A 52 14.94 2.04 -2.15
C GLY A 52 14.01 3.00 -1.43
N LYS A 53 14.01 4.25 -1.87
CA LYS A 53 13.08 5.27 -1.35
C LYS A 53 11.74 5.16 -2.05
N ILE A 54 10.65 5.41 -1.35
CA ILE A 54 9.38 5.71 -2.01
C ILE A 54 9.53 7.08 -2.69
N PRO A 55 9.47 7.16 -4.03
CA PRO A 55 9.62 8.43 -4.72
C PRO A 55 8.34 9.26 -4.65
N ASN A 56 8.48 10.58 -4.79
CA ASN A 56 7.32 11.48 -4.88
C ASN A 56 6.41 11.14 -6.08
N SER A 57 6.90 10.42 -7.08
CA SER A 57 6.08 9.95 -8.21
C SER A 57 5.00 8.95 -7.79
N LEU A 58 5.07 8.35 -6.60
CA LEU A 58 3.98 7.55 -6.04
C LEU A 58 2.66 8.37 -6.04
N ALA A 59 2.74 9.70 -5.91
CA ALA A 59 1.63 10.64 -6.03
C ALA A 59 0.80 10.52 -7.32
N ASN A 60 1.40 9.99 -8.39
CA ASN A 60 0.72 9.82 -9.69
C ASN A 60 -0.34 8.71 -9.67
N LEU A 61 -0.32 7.83 -8.67
CA LEU A 61 -1.29 6.76 -8.50
C LEU A 61 -2.55 7.32 -7.79
N THR A 62 -3.30 8.16 -8.50
CA THR A 62 -4.43 8.92 -7.92
C THR A 62 -5.61 8.04 -7.52
N GLU A 63 -5.79 6.90 -8.20
CA GLU A 63 -6.85 5.92 -7.94
C GLU A 63 -6.46 4.88 -6.87
N LEU A 64 -5.25 4.97 -6.30
CA LEU A 64 -4.71 3.95 -5.42
C LEU A 64 -5.49 3.89 -4.10
N THR A 65 -6.16 2.77 -3.85
CA THR A 65 -6.93 2.51 -2.63
C THR A 65 -6.15 1.67 -1.63
N ALA A 66 -5.32 0.73 -2.10
CA ALA A 66 -4.51 -0.14 -1.27
C ALA A 66 -3.03 -0.19 -1.69
N LEU A 67 -2.13 0.15 -0.75
CA LEU A 67 -0.68 0.11 -0.92
C LEU A 67 -0.04 -0.83 0.11
N LEU A 68 0.49 -1.96 -0.36
CA LEU A 68 1.05 -3.01 0.51
C LEU A 68 2.53 -3.23 0.18
N LEU A 69 3.39 -2.73 1.07
CA LEU A 69 4.86 -2.75 0.93
C LEU A 69 5.54 -3.54 2.05
N TYR A 70 4.79 -4.26 2.87
CA TYR A 70 5.33 -4.83 4.09
C TYR A 70 6.34 -5.97 3.87
N GLY A 71 7.33 -6.05 4.75
CA GLY A 71 8.32 -7.12 4.81
C GLY A 71 7.89 -8.30 5.70
N LEU A 72 8.69 -9.39 5.70
CA LEU A 72 8.59 -10.44 6.73
C LEU A 72 9.67 -10.28 7.79
N ALA A 73 9.27 -10.40 9.05
CA ALA A 73 10.16 -11.00 10.03
C ALA A 73 10.21 -12.51 9.80
N SER A 74 11.31 -13.01 9.24
CA SER A 74 11.66 -14.40 9.49
C SER A 74 12.18 -14.50 10.93
N ARG A 75 11.47 -15.26 11.77
CA ARG A 75 11.92 -15.64 13.11
C ARG A 75 12.93 -16.81 13.09
N VAL A 76 13.37 -17.24 11.90
CA VAL A 76 14.26 -18.37 11.73
C VAL A 76 15.51 -17.89 11.00
N GLU A 77 16.65 -17.95 11.70
CA GLU A 77 17.97 -17.44 11.27
C GLU A 77 18.57 -18.13 10.02
N SER A 78 17.85 -19.07 9.39
CA SER A 78 18.43 -19.96 8.38
C SER A 78 17.75 -20.00 7.00
N CYS A 79 16.77 -19.13 6.72
CA CYS A 79 16.24 -18.98 5.36
C CYS A 79 16.44 -17.54 4.89
N HIS A 80 17.37 -17.35 3.94
CA HIS A 80 17.62 -16.15 3.13
C HIS A 80 16.70 -14.95 3.45
N GLN A 81 17.25 -13.94 4.14
CA GLN A 81 16.60 -12.69 4.51
C GLN A 81 15.79 -12.09 3.35
N ARG A 82 14.46 -12.22 3.39
CA ARG A 82 13.53 -11.54 2.48
C ARG A 82 12.69 -10.56 3.27
N HIS A 83 13.27 -9.42 3.58
CA HIS A 83 12.56 -8.25 4.02
C HIS A 83 12.66 -7.17 2.94
N ASN A 84 11.58 -6.42 2.75
CA ASN A 84 11.67 -5.21 1.96
C ASN A 84 12.61 -4.25 2.71
N GLY A 85 13.45 -3.53 1.97
CA GLY A 85 14.40 -2.55 2.45
C GLY A 85 13.99 -1.15 2.04
N PHE A 86 12.68 -0.86 2.00
CA PHE A 86 12.23 0.49 1.71
C PHE A 86 12.66 1.42 2.85
N HIS A 87 13.29 2.53 2.50
CA HIS A 87 13.97 3.39 3.48
C HIS A 87 13.86 4.88 3.13
N GLY A 88 14.45 5.71 3.98
CA GLY A 88 14.40 7.16 3.88
C GLY A 88 13.19 7.76 4.59
N ALA A 89 13.12 9.09 4.59
CA ALA A 89 11.97 9.79 5.12
C ALA A 89 10.81 9.74 4.10
N MET A 90 9.59 9.53 4.61
CA MET A 90 8.37 9.80 3.86
C MET A 90 8.33 11.31 3.61
N GLY A 91 8.72 11.75 2.41
CA GLY A 91 8.90 13.15 2.07
C GLY A 91 7.63 14.01 2.26
N SER A 92 7.72 15.31 2.00
CA SER A 92 6.53 16.15 1.96
C SER A 92 5.79 15.98 0.63
N PRO A 93 4.44 15.87 0.64
CA PRO A 93 3.67 15.75 -0.59
C PRO A 93 3.86 17.00 -1.45
N LYS A 94 4.07 16.82 -2.76
CA LYS A 94 4.19 17.94 -3.72
C LYS A 94 2.83 18.36 -4.29
N SER A 95 1.81 17.50 -4.23
CA SER A 95 0.47 17.74 -4.77
C SER A 95 -0.61 17.04 -3.92
N ASN A 96 -1.82 16.87 -4.46
CA ASN A 96 -2.88 16.08 -3.83
C ASN A 96 -2.59 14.58 -4.00
N GLU A 97 -1.68 14.05 -3.19
CA GLU A 97 -1.25 12.66 -3.25
C GLU A 97 -2.28 11.74 -2.55
N PHE A 98 -2.68 10.65 -3.22
CA PHE A 98 -3.51 9.58 -2.66
C PHE A 98 -4.91 10.00 -2.16
N PRO A 99 -5.74 10.67 -2.99
CA PRO A 99 -7.08 11.06 -2.57
C PRO A 99 -7.96 9.85 -2.18
N GLU A 100 -7.74 8.71 -2.82
CA GLU A 100 -8.55 7.49 -2.66
C GLU A 100 -7.94 6.43 -1.73
N LEU A 101 -6.76 6.67 -1.14
CA LEU A 101 -6.07 5.66 -0.33
C LEU A 101 -6.84 5.37 0.95
N ARG A 102 -6.97 4.08 1.27
CA ARG A 102 -7.69 3.57 2.45
C ARG A 102 -6.92 2.51 3.20
N ASN A 103 -6.11 1.72 2.50
CA ASN A 103 -5.32 0.65 3.09
C ASN A 103 -3.83 0.89 2.81
N ILE A 104 -3.03 0.98 3.87
CA ILE A 104 -1.58 1.13 3.74
C ILE A 104 -0.87 0.23 4.75
N ASP A 105 0.02 -0.62 4.26
CA ASP A 105 0.87 -1.50 5.08
C ASP A 105 2.34 -1.28 4.70
N LEU A 106 3.04 -0.50 5.51
CA LEU A 106 4.47 -0.23 5.38
C LEU A 106 5.28 -1.00 6.43
N SER A 107 4.67 -1.96 7.14
CA SER A 107 5.30 -2.62 8.27
C SER A 107 6.56 -3.39 7.87
N PHE A 108 7.49 -3.59 8.81
CA PHE A 108 8.75 -4.32 8.57
C PHE A 108 9.57 -3.73 7.40
N ASN A 109 9.87 -2.44 7.47
CA ASN A 109 10.72 -1.72 6.52
C ASN A 109 11.77 -0.89 7.29
N GLU A 110 12.51 -0.04 6.57
CA GLU A 110 13.59 0.79 7.10
C GLU A 110 13.28 2.31 6.99
N PHE A 111 12.00 2.69 7.00
CA PHE A 111 11.63 4.11 6.97
C PHE A 111 12.13 4.83 8.23
N VAL A 112 12.68 6.04 8.05
CA VAL A 112 13.29 6.87 9.10
C VAL A 112 12.61 8.23 9.20
N GLY A 113 12.94 9.00 10.24
CA GLY A 113 12.42 10.35 10.45
C GLY A 113 11.03 10.36 11.07
N ARG A 114 10.35 11.51 10.99
CA ARG A 114 9.02 11.67 11.59
C ARG A 114 7.93 11.03 10.73
N LEU A 115 6.82 10.65 11.37
CA LEU A 115 5.61 10.25 10.67
C LEU A 115 5.14 11.35 9.69
N PRO A 116 4.55 10.98 8.55
CA PRO A 116 4.26 11.92 7.48
C PRO A 116 3.01 12.77 7.75
N SER A 117 3.17 13.81 8.56
CA SER A 117 2.06 14.66 8.99
C SER A 117 1.28 15.29 7.83
N LEU A 118 1.97 15.69 6.76
CA LEU A 118 1.34 16.30 5.59
C LEU A 118 0.58 15.29 4.73
N HIS A 119 1.05 14.03 4.64
CA HIS A 119 0.33 12.98 3.89
C HIS A 119 -1.01 12.65 4.56
N PHE A 120 -1.06 12.58 5.89
CA PHE A 120 -2.32 12.35 6.62
C PHE A 120 -3.41 13.38 6.30
N GLN A 121 -3.02 14.62 6.00
CA GLN A 121 -3.96 15.69 5.60
C GLN A 121 -4.50 15.50 4.18
N ARG A 122 -3.84 14.69 3.34
CA ARG A 122 -4.20 14.47 1.93
C ARG A 122 -4.96 13.17 1.68
N TRP A 123 -4.94 12.23 2.63
CA TRP A 123 -5.67 10.96 2.55
C TRP A 123 -7.18 11.15 2.80
N ASN A 124 -7.83 11.89 1.92
CA ASN A 124 -9.21 12.36 2.06
C ASN A 124 -10.20 11.19 2.25
N ALA A 125 -10.02 10.10 1.49
CA ALA A 125 -10.84 8.90 1.59
C ALA A 125 -10.79 8.22 2.97
N MET A 126 -9.70 8.39 3.74
CA MET A 126 -9.61 7.91 5.13
C MET A 126 -10.26 8.86 6.13
N GLN A 127 -10.44 10.14 5.78
CA GLN A 127 -11.01 11.15 6.68
C GLN A 127 -12.54 11.08 6.71
N VAL A 128 -13.18 10.65 5.62
CA VAL A 128 -14.65 10.51 5.53
C VAL A 128 -15.02 9.10 5.09
N VAL A 129 -15.51 8.29 6.03
CA VAL A 129 -15.90 6.89 5.78
C VAL A 129 -17.42 6.74 5.91
N ASP A 130 -18.08 6.43 4.81
CA ASP A 130 -19.51 6.08 4.79
C ASP A 130 -19.68 4.59 5.09
N VAL A 131 -19.96 4.28 6.36
CA VAL A 131 -20.18 2.89 6.83
C VAL A 131 -21.54 2.32 6.41
N GLY A 132 -22.45 3.14 5.87
CA GLY A 132 -23.73 2.69 5.32
C GLY A 132 -23.58 2.04 3.95
N LYS A 133 -22.47 2.28 3.25
CA LYS A 133 -22.16 1.67 1.96
C LYS A 133 -21.41 0.35 2.15
N LEU A 134 -22.10 -0.75 1.85
CA LEU A 134 -21.53 -2.11 1.80
C LEU A 134 -20.94 -2.45 0.43
N ASN A 135 -20.33 -1.45 -0.23
CA ASN A 135 -19.69 -1.65 -1.52
C ASN A 135 -18.34 -2.33 -1.36
N TYR A 136 -17.94 -3.05 -2.41
CA TYR A 136 -16.65 -3.70 -2.49
C TYR A 136 -15.92 -3.19 -3.73
N LEU A 137 -14.61 -2.95 -3.59
CA LEU A 137 -13.75 -2.62 -4.70
C LEU A 137 -13.81 -3.71 -5.77
N GLN A 138 -13.98 -3.30 -7.02
CA GLN A 138 -14.13 -4.18 -8.17
C GLN A 138 -13.30 -3.69 -9.35
N ALA A 139 -12.65 -4.62 -10.04
CA ALA A 139 -12.06 -4.37 -11.34
C ALA A 139 -13.11 -4.68 -12.41
N ASN A 140 -13.49 -3.65 -13.17
CA ASN A 140 -14.40 -3.78 -14.30
C ASN A 140 -13.58 -3.96 -15.58
N ILE A 141 -13.82 -5.06 -16.29
CA ILE A 141 -13.16 -5.38 -17.54
C ILE A 141 -14.22 -5.32 -18.63
N SER A 142 -14.00 -4.45 -19.61
CA SER A 142 -14.81 -4.35 -20.81
C SER A 142 -13.94 -4.41 -22.06
N PHE A 143 -14.40 -5.14 -23.07
CA PHE A 143 -13.83 -5.06 -24.41
C PHE A 143 -14.91 -5.26 -25.46
N GLU A 144 -14.73 -4.58 -26.57
CA GLU A 144 -15.63 -4.64 -27.72
C GLU A 144 -15.00 -5.49 -28.82
N VAL A 145 -15.82 -6.30 -29.47
CA VAL A 145 -15.47 -7.03 -30.70
C VAL A 145 -16.36 -6.46 -31.82
N PRO A 146 -15.94 -5.35 -32.48
CA PRO A 146 -16.79 -4.62 -33.43
C PRO A 146 -17.26 -5.49 -34.58
N GLN A 147 -16.41 -6.41 -35.05
CA GLN A 147 -16.70 -7.32 -36.15
C GLN A 147 -17.86 -8.29 -35.86
N ARG A 148 -18.24 -8.47 -34.59
CA ARG A 148 -19.33 -9.37 -34.17
C ARG A 148 -20.46 -8.62 -33.43
N ASN A 149 -20.43 -7.29 -33.36
CA ASN A 149 -21.30 -6.49 -32.49
C ASN A 149 -21.41 -7.08 -31.08
N TRP A 150 -20.29 -7.56 -30.55
CA TRP A 150 -20.26 -8.25 -29.26
C TRP A 150 -19.49 -7.43 -28.24
N ASN A 151 -20.16 -7.13 -27.13
CA ASN A 151 -19.58 -6.44 -25.99
C ASN A 151 -19.48 -7.43 -24.82
N PHE A 152 -18.29 -7.55 -24.26
CA PHE A 152 -18.04 -8.31 -23.05
C PHE A 152 -17.82 -7.36 -21.89
N ASN A 153 -18.58 -7.53 -20.81
CA ASN A 153 -18.43 -6.78 -19.56
C ASN A 153 -18.39 -7.77 -18.40
N SER A 154 -17.39 -7.64 -17.52
CA SER A 154 -17.26 -8.47 -16.33
C SER A 154 -16.68 -7.65 -15.18
N SER A 155 -17.18 -7.89 -13.96
CA SER A 155 -16.62 -7.31 -12.74
C SER A 155 -16.03 -8.39 -11.84
N HIS A 156 -14.87 -8.10 -11.27
CA HIS A 156 -14.17 -8.99 -10.35
C HIS A 156 -13.87 -8.26 -9.05
N ALA A 157 -14.25 -8.86 -7.92
CA ALA A 157 -13.93 -8.29 -6.61
C ALA A 157 -12.42 -8.25 -6.39
N MET A 158 -11.93 -7.11 -5.89
CA MET A 158 -10.53 -6.97 -5.51
C MET A 158 -10.27 -7.65 -4.17
N THR A 159 -9.07 -8.21 -4.01
CA THR A 159 -8.66 -8.93 -2.81
C THR A 159 -7.28 -8.46 -2.36
N MET A 160 -7.00 -8.55 -1.06
CA MET A 160 -5.71 -8.16 -0.50
C MET A 160 -5.29 -9.05 0.66
N THR A 161 -4.01 -9.06 1.00
CA THR A 161 -3.49 -9.68 2.22
C THR A 161 -2.65 -8.69 3.00
N MET A 162 -3.12 -8.26 4.17
CA MET A 162 -2.40 -7.34 5.05
C MET A 162 -1.76 -8.11 6.22
N ALA A 163 -0.64 -7.63 6.75
CA ALA A 163 0.02 -8.22 7.91
C ALA A 163 -0.06 -7.29 9.12
N MET A 164 -1.27 -7.08 9.62
CA MET A 164 -1.50 -6.23 10.79
C MET A 164 -0.94 -6.88 12.05
N ALA A 165 -0.03 -6.20 12.74
CA ALA A 165 0.61 -6.70 13.99
C ALA A 165 1.39 -8.00 13.78
N GLY A 166 1.82 -8.29 12.54
CA GLY A 166 2.40 -9.58 12.19
C GLY A 166 1.38 -10.72 12.01
N VAL A 167 0.08 -10.45 12.13
CA VAL A 167 -0.99 -11.39 11.77
C VAL A 167 -1.39 -11.14 10.32
N LYS A 168 -1.18 -12.15 9.47
CA LYS A 168 -1.59 -12.10 8.07
C LYS A 168 -3.10 -12.33 7.96
N THR A 169 -3.81 -11.39 7.37
CA THR A 169 -5.24 -11.49 7.13
C THR A 169 -5.52 -11.35 5.63
N LYS A 170 -6.19 -12.35 5.07
CA LYS A 170 -6.67 -12.33 3.69
C LYS A 170 -8.07 -11.75 3.65
N TYR A 171 -8.27 -10.77 2.78
CA TYR A 171 -9.56 -10.16 2.49
C TYR A 171 -10.00 -10.62 1.10
N ASP A 172 -10.95 -11.57 1.03
CA ASP A 172 -11.47 -12.09 -0.23
C ASP A 172 -12.33 -11.08 -1.00
N LYS A 173 -12.78 -10.02 -0.33
CA LYS A 173 -13.35 -8.80 -0.94
C LYS A 173 -12.97 -7.60 -0.08
N ILE A 174 -12.46 -6.54 -0.70
CA ILE A 174 -12.11 -5.30 0.00
C ILE A 174 -13.35 -4.40 0.06
N GLN A 175 -13.85 -4.13 1.26
CA GLN A 175 -14.93 -3.17 1.45
C GLN A 175 -14.41 -1.75 1.19
N GLU A 176 -15.17 -0.92 0.47
CA GLU A 176 -14.79 0.47 0.21
C GLU A 176 -14.69 1.30 1.49
N CYS A 177 -15.38 0.92 2.57
CA CYS A 177 -15.29 1.60 3.85
C CYS A 177 -14.11 1.12 4.72
N LEU A 178 -13.38 0.07 4.32
CA LEU A 178 -12.30 -0.49 5.11
C LEU A 178 -11.08 0.45 5.11
N VAL A 179 -10.77 1.02 6.27
CA VAL A 179 -9.53 1.77 6.50
C VAL A 179 -8.59 0.92 7.35
N ALA A 180 -7.34 0.77 6.91
CA ALA A 180 -6.33 0.00 7.65
C ALA A 180 -4.94 0.60 7.44
N ILE A 181 -4.23 0.85 8.53
CA ILE A 181 -2.92 1.51 8.50
C ILE A 181 -1.94 0.74 9.40
N ASP A 182 -0.92 0.14 8.82
CA ASP A 182 0.20 -0.43 9.58
C ASP A 182 1.52 0.25 9.18
N LEU A 183 2.10 0.99 10.12
CA LEU A 183 3.39 1.68 9.98
C LEU A 183 4.42 1.10 10.95
N SER A 184 4.11 -0.01 11.62
CA SER A 184 4.92 -0.60 12.66
C SER A 184 6.25 -1.14 12.14
N ARG A 185 7.18 -1.42 13.05
CA ARG A 185 8.47 -2.06 12.71
C ARG A 185 9.22 -1.34 11.58
N ASN A 186 9.32 -0.03 11.78
CA ASN A 186 10.15 0.91 11.03
C ASN A 186 11.05 1.66 12.02
N LYS A 187 11.87 2.58 11.53
CA LYS A 187 12.76 3.44 12.31
C LYS A 187 12.18 4.86 12.46
N PHE A 188 10.84 5.00 12.45
CA PHE A 188 10.18 6.28 12.68
C PHE A 188 10.46 6.79 14.10
N GLU A 189 10.60 8.11 14.22
CA GLU A 189 10.91 8.80 15.47
C GLU A 189 9.99 10.02 15.71
N GLY A 190 10.06 10.58 16.91
CA GLY A 190 9.25 11.72 17.33
C GLY A 190 7.85 11.32 17.81
N SER A 191 6.92 12.27 17.75
CA SER A 191 5.54 12.10 18.22
C SER A 191 4.57 11.77 17.08
N ILE A 192 3.42 11.18 17.42
CA ILE A 192 2.31 11.05 16.48
C ILE A 192 1.78 12.47 16.17
N PRO A 193 1.77 12.91 14.90
CA PRO A 193 1.35 14.26 14.55
C PRO A 193 -0.16 14.45 14.73
N GLN A 194 -0.61 15.67 15.02
CA GLN A 194 -2.04 15.96 15.21
C GLN A 194 -2.89 15.68 13.96
N SER A 195 -2.33 15.85 12.75
CA SER A 195 -3.02 15.51 11.50
C SER A 195 -3.43 14.04 11.43
N PHE A 196 -2.76 13.16 12.18
CA PHE A 196 -3.18 11.78 12.30
C PHE A 196 -4.61 11.64 12.87
N ARG A 197 -5.03 12.55 13.77
CA ARG A 197 -6.39 12.56 14.35
C ARG A 197 -7.51 12.84 13.35
N GLN A 198 -7.18 13.31 12.15
CA GLN A 198 -8.17 13.61 11.10
C GLN A 198 -8.64 12.35 10.38
N LEU A 199 -7.89 11.25 10.47
CA LEU A 199 -8.27 9.98 9.89
C LEU A 199 -9.42 9.37 10.70
N THR A 200 -10.48 8.90 10.06
CA THR A 200 -11.67 8.38 10.76
C THR A 200 -11.41 6.95 11.25
N PHE A 201 -11.54 6.73 12.57
CA PHE A 201 -11.07 5.53 13.29
C PHE A 201 -12.12 4.42 13.51
N ARG A 202 -13.32 4.53 12.90
CA ARG A 202 -14.50 3.78 13.39
C ARG A 202 -14.54 2.30 13.00
N SER A 203 -13.67 1.85 12.09
CA SER A 203 -13.53 0.44 11.66
C SER A 203 -12.06 0.05 11.44
N THR A 204 -11.15 0.58 12.26
CA THR A 204 -9.72 0.66 11.92
C THR A 204 -8.83 -0.14 12.86
N SER A 205 -7.97 -0.99 12.30
CA SER A 205 -6.77 -1.47 12.98
C SER A 205 -5.62 -0.55 12.58
N ILE A 206 -5.11 0.25 13.53
CA ILE A 206 -3.91 1.06 13.33
C ILE A 206 -2.82 0.58 14.26
N ILE A 207 -1.66 0.31 13.69
CA ILE A 207 -0.49 -0.15 14.43
C ILE A 207 0.67 0.79 14.10
N ILE A 208 1.02 1.59 15.09
CA ILE A 208 2.17 2.47 15.04
C ILE A 208 3.12 2.00 16.15
N GLY A 209 4.16 1.27 15.74
CA GLY A 209 5.29 0.90 16.60
C GLY A 209 5.18 -0.47 17.30
N GLU A 210 6.25 -1.24 17.15
CA GLU A 210 6.92 -2.06 18.18
C GLU A 210 8.38 -2.16 17.71
N SER A 211 9.25 -1.26 18.19
CA SER A 211 10.69 -1.40 18.02
C SER A 211 11.23 -2.15 19.24
N HIS A 212 12.02 -3.20 19.01
CA HIS A 212 12.91 -3.71 20.04
C HIS A 212 13.95 -2.61 20.35
N GLY A 213 13.60 -1.67 21.24
CA GLY A 213 14.48 -0.59 21.68
C GLY A 213 13.92 0.82 21.52
N THR A 214 13.34 1.35 22.60
CA THR A 214 13.33 2.78 22.98
C THR A 214 12.71 3.85 22.05
N SER A 215 11.66 3.55 21.27
CA SER A 215 10.80 4.63 20.73
C SER A 215 9.34 4.47 21.21
N SER A 216 9.08 4.93 22.43
CA SER A 216 7.72 5.10 22.94
C SER A 216 7.10 6.34 22.29
N PHE A 217 6.15 6.16 21.38
CA PHE A 217 5.27 7.25 20.98
C PHE A 217 4.52 7.74 22.22
N ARG A 218 4.72 8.99 22.62
CA ARG A 218 3.89 9.58 23.68
C ARG A 218 2.47 9.75 23.13
N PRO A 219 1.44 9.24 23.82
CA PRO A 219 0.08 9.60 23.46
C PRO A 219 -0.10 11.10 23.61
N PHE A 220 -1.02 11.62 22.82
CA PHE A 220 -1.33 13.03 22.71
C PHE A 220 -1.42 13.75 24.07
N SER A 221 -0.62 14.80 24.25
CA SER A 221 -0.82 15.84 25.27
C SER A 221 -2.05 16.69 24.96
#